data_AF-A0A3M1PCK4-F1
#
_entry.id   AF-A0A3M1PCK4-F1
#
_cell.length_a   1.000
_cell.length_b   1.000
_cell.length_c   1.000
_cell.angle_alpha   90.00
_cell.angle_beta   90.00
_cell.angle_gamma   90.00
#
_symmetry.space_group_name_H-M   'P 1'
#
loop_
_entity.id
_entity.type
_entity.pdbx_description
1 polymer ?
#
loop_
_entity_poly.entity_id
_entity_poly.type
_entity_poly.pdbx_seq_one_letter_code
_entity_poly.pdbx_strand_id
1 'polypeptide(L)'
;MTDRVERFLSGMDMSDHSLLCVGIDPGTKTGVAVVGWRGKPLRMEVLGLATLTLHEAMSVCEMLMEGDIPCCFAFEDARERQFFGREEQTLYRSLVRGDASKLSRYKGKVMGAGAVRRDCAIWEEFFKASGQVYVHVVPGYVRTKVTEGWVRDIGWHGTSSEHSRDALMVARLRELIDCYRDGRRRKTKQFYLGAVKARTRRRVVEKLILDGEDDD
;
A
#
# COMPACT_ATOMS: atom_id res chain seq x y z
N MET A 1 -11.62 2.89 19.82
CA MET A 1 -10.43 2.05 19.62
C MET A 1 -10.81 0.60 19.90
N THR A 2 -10.52 -0.33 19.00
CA THR A 2 -10.87 -1.75 19.18
C THR A 2 -9.69 -2.51 19.83
N ASP A 3 -9.98 -3.58 20.58
CA ASP A 3 -8.96 -4.44 21.21
C ASP A 3 -7.92 -4.98 20.20
N ARG A 4 -8.32 -5.13 18.93
CA ARG A 4 -7.43 -5.60 17.86
C ARG A 4 -6.38 -4.56 17.47
N VAL A 5 -6.75 -3.28 17.43
CA VAL A 5 -5.84 -2.16 17.14
C VAL A 5 -4.84 -2.01 18.29
N GLU A 6 -5.32 -2.03 19.53
CA GLU A 6 -4.48 -1.93 20.73
C GLU A 6 -3.46 -3.06 20.77
N ARG A 7 -3.91 -4.32 20.65
CA ARG A 7 -3.03 -5.49 20.65
C ARG A 7 -2.00 -5.47 19.51
N PHE A 8 -2.37 -4.91 18.36
CA PHE A 8 -1.46 -4.79 17.23
C PHE A 8 -0.33 -3.80 17.54
N LEU A 9 -0.67 -2.60 18.03
CA LEU A 9 0.29 -1.54 18.32
C LEU A 9 1.13 -1.86 19.57
N SER A 10 0.53 -2.39 20.62
CA SER A 10 1.22 -2.72 21.88
C SER A 10 2.25 -3.84 21.72
N GLY A 11 2.15 -4.63 20.64
CA GLY A 11 3.09 -5.70 20.31
C GLY A 11 4.35 -5.23 19.58
N MET A 12 4.45 -3.94 19.24
CA MET A 12 5.56 -3.40 18.46
C MET A 12 6.59 -2.71 19.35
N ASP A 13 7.85 -3.13 19.26
CA ASP A 13 8.95 -2.32 19.76
C ASP A 13 9.37 -1.31 18.70
N MET A 14 8.87 -0.09 18.84
CA MET A 14 9.19 1.00 17.92
C MET A 14 10.40 1.82 18.39
N SER A 15 10.99 1.50 19.55
CA SER A 15 12.12 2.27 20.09
C SER A 15 13.30 2.34 19.12
N ASP A 16 14.03 3.46 19.16
CA ASP A 16 15.23 3.71 18.35
C ASP A 16 15.06 3.72 16.83
N HIS A 17 13.82 3.69 16.31
CA HIS A 17 13.55 3.85 14.89
C HIS A 17 13.48 5.32 14.48
N SER A 18 14.09 5.63 13.34
CA SER A 18 14.16 6.99 12.79
C SER A 18 13.03 7.31 11.79
N LEU A 19 12.34 6.27 11.30
CA LEU A 19 11.25 6.36 10.34
C LEU A 19 10.46 5.05 10.38
N LEU A 20 9.13 5.16 10.38
CA LEU A 20 8.23 4.05 10.11
C LEU A 20 7.74 4.15 8.66
N CYS A 21 7.83 3.04 7.92
CA CYS A 21 7.13 2.87 6.65
C CYS A 21 5.92 1.97 6.89
N VAL A 22 4.72 2.47 6.56
CA VAL A 22 3.46 1.77 6.76
C VAL A 22 2.89 1.40 5.40
N GLY A 23 2.83 0.10 5.12
CA GLY A 23 2.24 -0.44 3.90
C GLY A 23 0.81 -0.89 4.12
N ILE A 24 -0.05 -0.63 3.14
CA ILE A 24 -1.47 -0.95 3.17
C ILE A 24 -1.83 -1.73 1.91
N ASP A 25 -2.53 -2.85 2.08
CA ASP A 25 -3.22 -3.58 1.02
C ASP A 25 -4.72 -3.24 1.10
N PRO A 26 -5.24 -2.34 0.24
CA PRO A 26 -6.61 -1.85 0.34
C PRO A 26 -7.66 -2.93 0.08
N GLY A 27 -8.69 -2.94 0.91
CA GLY A 27 -9.85 -3.82 0.76
C GLY A 27 -10.65 -3.93 2.06
N THR A 28 -11.77 -4.65 2.04
CA THR A 28 -12.57 -4.91 3.26
C THR A 28 -11.81 -5.73 4.31
N LYS A 29 -10.89 -6.58 3.85
CA LYS A 29 -9.81 -7.19 4.64
C LYS A 29 -8.52 -6.45 4.30
N THR A 30 -8.26 -5.37 5.02
CA THR A 30 -7.11 -4.51 4.78
C THR A 30 -5.85 -5.13 5.38
N GLY A 31 -4.85 -5.41 4.55
CA GLY A 31 -3.52 -5.76 5.04
C GLY A 31 -2.80 -4.52 5.55
N VAL A 32 -2.15 -4.62 6.71
CA VAL A 32 -1.33 -3.57 7.30
C VAL A 32 0.03 -4.13 7.66
N ALA A 33 1.08 -3.42 7.29
CA ALA A 33 2.44 -3.73 7.67
C ALA A 33 3.17 -2.48 8.16
N VAL A 34 3.82 -2.57 9.32
CA VAL A 34 4.66 -1.51 9.88
C VAL A 34 6.11 -1.98 9.85
N VAL A 35 6.95 -1.21 9.16
CA VAL A 35 8.38 -1.48 9.00
C VAL A 35 9.16 -0.31 9.59
N GLY A 36 10.05 -0.61 10.54
CA GLY A 36 10.94 0.37 11.16
C GLY A 36 12.27 0.47 10.42
N TRP A 37 12.81 1.68 10.33
CA TRP A 37 14.16 1.95 9.82
C TRP A 37 15.05 2.62 10.87
N ARG A 38 16.21 2.02 11.16
CA ARG A 38 17.15 2.54 12.17
C ARG A 38 18.63 2.42 11.78
N GLY A 39 19.46 3.23 12.45
CA GLY A 39 20.92 3.13 12.41
C GLY A 39 21.61 3.69 11.14
N LYS A 40 22.95 3.64 11.16
CA LYS A 40 23.84 3.96 10.02
C LYS A 40 24.87 2.83 9.89
N PRO A 41 24.81 1.96 8.85
CA PRO A 41 23.86 1.98 7.73
C PRO A 41 22.41 1.68 8.14
N LEU A 42 21.44 2.16 7.35
CA LEU A 42 20.01 1.93 7.59
C LEU A 42 19.68 0.43 7.54
N ARG A 43 19.08 -0.06 8.62
CA ARG A 43 18.56 -1.41 8.77
C ARG A 43 17.05 -1.36 8.88
N MET A 44 16.41 -2.34 8.25
CA MET A 44 14.97 -2.53 8.22
C MET A 44 14.58 -3.57 9.26
N GLU A 45 13.47 -3.35 9.97
CA GLU A 45 12.83 -4.34 10.83
C GLU A 45 11.33 -4.39 10.56
N VAL A 46 10.75 -5.59 10.53
CA VAL A 46 9.30 -5.76 10.46
C VAL A 46 8.75 -5.70 11.88
N LEU A 47 8.02 -4.63 12.19
CA LEU A 47 7.51 -4.37 13.55
C LEU A 47 6.12 -4.96 13.77
N GLY A 48 5.29 -5.00 12.72
CA GLY A 48 3.94 -5.52 12.84
C GLY A 48 3.32 -5.89 11.50
N LEU A 49 2.67 -7.05 11.44
CA LEU A 49 1.80 -7.48 10.34
C LEU A 49 0.39 -7.81 10.86
N ALA A 50 -0.65 -7.27 10.21
CA ALA A 50 -2.03 -7.60 10.53
C ALA A 50 -2.93 -7.56 9.29
N THR A 51 -4.05 -8.28 9.37
CA THR A 51 -5.22 -8.04 8.51
C THR A 51 -6.35 -7.51 9.37
N LEU A 52 -6.76 -6.29 9.08
CA LEU A 52 -7.76 -5.54 9.83
C LEU A 52 -8.95 -5.22 8.92
N THR A 53 -10.01 -4.70 9.51
CA THR A 53 -11.02 -3.99 8.72
C THR A 53 -10.48 -2.62 8.30
N LEU A 54 -11.11 -1.98 7.31
CA LEU A 54 -10.69 -0.67 6.80
C LEU A 54 -10.60 0.39 7.91
N HIS A 55 -11.62 0.48 8.77
CA HIS A 55 -11.65 1.48 9.84
C HIS A 55 -10.61 1.20 10.94
N GLU A 56 -10.40 -0.07 11.30
CA GLU A 56 -9.32 -0.45 12.23
C GLU A 56 -7.93 -0.10 11.67
N ALA A 57 -7.70 -0.34 10.38
CA ALA A 57 -6.45 0.03 9.72
C ALA A 57 -6.25 1.56 9.69
N MET A 58 -7.31 2.35 9.51
CA MET A 58 -7.24 3.81 9.61
C MET A 58 -6.87 4.25 11.03
N SER A 59 -7.50 3.68 12.06
CA SER A 59 -7.14 3.98 13.45
C SER A 59 -5.69 3.65 13.78
N VAL A 60 -5.14 2.55 13.24
CA VAL A 60 -3.70 2.27 13.33
C VAL A 60 -2.88 3.40 12.72
N CYS A 61 -3.25 3.88 11.53
CA CYS A 61 -2.53 4.96 10.86
C CYS A 61 -2.59 6.26 11.68
N GLU A 62 -3.77 6.64 12.19
CA GLU A 62 -3.95 7.82 13.05
C GLU A 62 -3.04 7.76 14.28
N MET A 63 -3.02 6.62 14.98
CA MET A 63 -2.18 6.46 16.17
C MET A 63 -0.69 6.54 15.87
N LEU A 64 -0.26 5.98 14.72
CA LEU A 64 1.12 6.12 14.28
C LEU A 64 1.47 7.56 13.87
N MET A 65 0.51 8.31 13.32
CA MET A 65 0.70 9.75 13.00
C MET A 65 0.80 10.62 14.24
N GLU A 66 0.10 10.26 15.33
CA GLU A 66 0.17 10.94 16.62
C GLU A 66 1.45 10.64 17.41
N GLY A 67 2.15 9.55 17.05
CA GLY A 67 3.42 9.16 17.66
C GLY A 67 4.60 10.05 17.27
N ASP A 68 5.67 10.00 18.07
CA ASP A 68 6.87 10.82 17.86
C ASP A 68 7.76 10.36 16.70
N ILE A 69 7.58 9.12 16.24
CA ILE A 69 8.38 8.56 15.16
C ILE A 69 7.71 8.92 13.83
N PRO A 70 8.42 9.60 12.92
CA PRO A 70 7.79 10.00 11.69
C PRO A 70 7.40 8.81 10.82
N CYS A 71 6.31 8.99 10.05
CA CYS A 71 5.73 7.94 9.22
C CYS A 71 5.72 8.30 7.73
N CYS A 72 5.90 7.29 6.89
CA CYS A 72 5.65 7.32 5.46
C CYS A 72 4.63 6.23 5.11
N PHE A 73 3.49 6.62 4.56
CA PHE A 73 2.41 5.69 4.24
C PHE A 73 2.47 5.29 2.77
N ALA A 74 2.11 4.06 2.45
CA ALA A 74 2.08 3.59 1.08
C ALA A 74 1.02 2.52 0.87
N PHE A 75 0.37 2.54 -0.29
CA PHE A 75 -0.59 1.51 -0.67
C PHE A 75 -0.49 1.17 -2.15
N GLU A 76 -0.75 -0.10 -2.50
CA GLU A 76 -0.90 -0.48 -3.90
C GLU A 76 -2.21 0.10 -4.44
N ASP A 77 -2.13 0.91 -5.50
CA ASP A 77 -3.28 1.61 -6.06
C ASP A 77 -3.88 0.87 -7.26
N ALA A 78 -4.94 0.11 -7.02
CA ALA A 78 -5.63 -0.66 -8.06
C ALA A 78 -6.25 0.22 -9.18
N ARG A 79 -6.39 1.54 -8.97
CA ARG A 79 -6.88 2.46 -10.00
C ARG A 79 -5.85 2.68 -11.10
N GLU A 80 -4.56 2.55 -10.78
CA GLU A 80 -3.45 2.67 -11.73
C GLU A 80 -3.24 1.38 -12.56
N ARG A 81 -4.11 0.36 -12.42
CA ARG A 81 -4.05 -0.88 -13.23
C ARG A 81 -4.46 -0.61 -14.68
N GLN A 82 -3.50 -0.72 -15.59
CA GLN A 82 -3.70 -0.50 -17.03
C GLN A 82 -4.25 -1.72 -17.79
N PHE A 83 -4.08 -2.94 -17.29
CA PHE A 83 -4.49 -4.16 -17.98
C PHE A 83 -5.28 -5.11 -17.08
N PHE A 84 -6.30 -5.76 -17.66
CA PHE A 84 -6.99 -6.88 -17.02
C PHE A 84 -6.03 -8.07 -16.87
N GLY A 85 -6.13 -8.78 -15.75
CA GLY A 85 -5.31 -9.96 -15.49
C GLY A 85 -5.61 -11.11 -16.47
N ARG A 86 -4.67 -12.07 -16.61
CA ARG A 86 -4.85 -13.23 -17.51
C ARG A 86 -6.14 -13.99 -17.25
N GLU A 87 -6.55 -14.12 -15.99
CA GLU A 87 -7.79 -14.79 -15.61
C GLU A 87 -9.02 -14.03 -16.12
N GLU A 88 -9.07 -12.71 -15.91
CA GLU A 88 -10.18 -11.85 -16.38
C GLU A 88 -10.28 -11.87 -17.92
N GLN A 89 -9.13 -11.82 -18.61
CA GLN A 89 -9.08 -11.96 -20.07
C GLN A 89 -9.59 -13.35 -20.52
N THR A 90 -9.23 -14.41 -19.79
CA THR A 90 -9.68 -15.78 -20.10
C THR A 90 -11.19 -15.92 -19.91
N LEU A 91 -11.72 -15.42 -18.79
CA LEU A 91 -13.17 -15.42 -18.50
C LEU A 91 -13.94 -14.65 -19.57
N TYR A 92 -13.45 -13.46 -19.95
CA TYR A 92 -14.05 -12.67 -21.01
C TYR A 92 -14.06 -13.42 -22.35
N ARG A 93 -12.93 -14.02 -22.76
CA ARG A 93 -12.85 -14.80 -24.00
C ARG A 93 -13.79 -16.01 -24.00
N SER A 94 -13.93 -16.70 -22.86
CA SER A 94 -14.90 -17.80 -22.72
C SER A 94 -16.34 -17.32 -22.93
N LEU A 95 -16.68 -16.14 -22.38
CA LEU A 95 -18.01 -15.55 -22.54
C LEU A 95 -18.30 -15.17 -23.99
N VAL A 96 -17.33 -14.57 -24.69
CA VAL A 96 -17.45 -14.23 -26.13
C VAL A 96 -17.66 -15.49 -26.99
N ARG A 97 -17.14 -16.64 -26.55
CA ARG A 97 -17.33 -17.94 -27.20
C ARG A 97 -18.64 -18.64 -26.82
N GLY A 98 -19.52 -17.99 -26.04
CA GLY A 98 -20.84 -18.51 -25.68
C GLY A 98 -20.89 -19.34 -24.38
N ASP A 99 -19.79 -19.45 -23.63
CA ASP A 99 -19.78 -20.18 -22.36
C ASP A 99 -20.39 -19.34 -21.23
N ALA A 100 -21.72 -19.29 -21.20
CA ALA A 100 -22.49 -18.57 -20.18
C ALA A 100 -22.22 -19.05 -18.74
N SER A 101 -21.66 -20.26 -18.56
CA SER A 101 -21.32 -20.80 -17.23
C SER A 101 -20.26 -19.96 -16.50
N LYS A 102 -19.47 -19.15 -17.23
CA LYS A 102 -18.44 -18.27 -16.65
C LYS A 102 -18.97 -16.89 -16.24
N LEU A 103 -20.24 -16.57 -16.54
CA LEU A 103 -20.76 -15.20 -16.41
C LEU A 103 -20.76 -14.71 -14.96
N SER A 104 -21.20 -15.56 -14.04
CA SER A 104 -21.23 -15.23 -12.61
C SER A 104 -19.82 -14.90 -12.08
N ARG A 105 -18.82 -15.74 -12.41
CA ARG A 105 -17.43 -15.53 -12.00
C ARG A 105 -16.83 -14.26 -12.59
N TYR A 106 -17.12 -13.96 -13.86
CA TYR A 106 -16.68 -12.73 -14.50
C TYR A 106 -17.29 -11.48 -13.83
N LYS A 107 -18.62 -11.47 -13.61
CA LYS A 107 -19.30 -10.39 -12.89
C LYS A 107 -18.70 -10.17 -11.50
N GLY A 108 -18.45 -11.25 -10.75
CA GLY A 108 -17.80 -11.17 -9.43
C GLY A 108 -16.42 -10.50 -9.46
N LYS A 109 -15.59 -10.80 -10.47
CA LYS A 109 -14.27 -10.17 -10.63
C LYS A 109 -14.37 -8.68 -10.94
N VAL A 110 -15.27 -8.29 -11.85
CA VAL A 110 -15.48 -6.89 -12.23
C VAL A 110 -16.01 -6.08 -11.03
N MET A 111 -16.98 -6.61 -10.30
CA MET A 111 -17.51 -5.97 -9.09
C MET A 111 -16.43 -5.83 -8.01
N GLY A 112 -15.61 -6.87 -7.81
CA GLY A 112 -14.46 -6.82 -6.92
C GLY A 112 -13.45 -5.75 -7.32
N ALA A 113 -13.14 -5.62 -8.62
CA ALA A 113 -12.23 -4.58 -9.11
C ALA A 113 -12.78 -3.16 -8.84
N GLY A 114 -14.09 -2.96 -9.02
CA GLY A 114 -14.74 -1.69 -8.67
C GLY A 114 -14.66 -1.37 -7.18
N ALA A 115 -14.91 -2.35 -6.31
CA ALA A 115 -14.83 -2.18 -4.86
C ALA A 115 -13.42 -1.79 -4.40
N VAL A 116 -12.38 -2.50 -4.87
CA VAL A 116 -10.99 -2.21 -4.49
C VAL A 116 -10.55 -0.82 -4.97
N ARG A 117 -10.98 -0.40 -6.18
CA ARG A 117 -10.70 0.96 -6.68
C ARG A 117 -11.30 2.05 -5.81
N ARG A 118 -12.53 1.85 -5.34
CA ARG A 118 -13.17 2.76 -4.37
C ARG A 118 -12.39 2.78 -3.06
N ASP A 119 -11.98 1.61 -2.55
CA ASP A 119 -11.22 1.54 -1.30
C ASP A 119 -9.86 2.27 -1.42
N CYS A 120 -9.18 2.20 -2.58
CA CYS A 120 -7.96 3.00 -2.85
C CYS A 120 -8.24 4.52 -2.85
N ALA A 121 -9.39 4.96 -3.36
CA ALA A 121 -9.77 6.37 -3.34
C ALA A 121 -10.02 6.88 -1.91
N ILE A 122 -10.67 6.06 -1.08
CA ILE A 122 -10.87 6.35 0.35
C ILE A 122 -9.53 6.53 1.08
N TRP A 123 -8.53 5.68 0.80
CA TRP A 123 -7.19 5.84 1.38
C TRP A 123 -6.49 7.12 0.93
N GLU A 124 -6.59 7.48 -0.36
CA GLU A 124 -6.05 8.74 -0.86
C GLU A 124 -6.70 9.94 -0.15
N GLU A 125 -8.02 9.98 -0.05
CA GLU A 125 -8.76 11.05 0.65
C GLU A 125 -8.34 11.16 2.11
N PHE A 126 -8.23 10.02 2.81
CA PHE A 126 -7.77 9.96 4.20
C PHE A 126 -6.37 10.56 4.38
N PHE A 127 -5.39 10.19 3.55
CA PHE A 127 -4.04 10.74 3.66
C PHE A 127 -3.93 12.19 3.21
N LYS A 128 -4.75 12.62 2.23
CA LYS A 128 -4.84 14.05 1.88
C LYS A 128 -5.35 14.87 3.06
N ALA A 129 -6.40 14.39 3.74
CA ALA A 129 -6.97 15.07 4.89
C ALA A 129 -6.00 15.15 6.07
N SER A 130 -5.16 14.13 6.29
CA SER A 130 -4.18 14.12 7.39
C SER A 130 -2.90 14.94 7.11
N GLY A 131 -2.67 15.35 5.86
CA GLY A 131 -1.48 16.11 5.46
C GLY A 131 -0.16 15.32 5.51
N GLN A 132 -0.23 14.00 5.68
CA GLN A 132 0.94 13.12 5.77
C GLN A 132 1.56 12.84 4.41
N VAL A 133 2.84 12.44 4.41
CA VAL A 133 3.47 11.91 3.20
C VAL A 133 2.92 10.52 2.91
N TYR A 134 2.40 10.33 1.70
CA TYR A 134 1.93 9.04 1.24
C TYR A 134 2.31 8.74 -0.21
N VAL A 135 2.39 7.44 -0.52
CA VAL A 135 2.90 6.93 -1.79
C VAL A 135 1.91 5.94 -2.40
N HIS A 136 1.48 6.23 -3.62
CA HIS A 136 0.78 5.28 -4.47
C HIS A 136 1.80 4.35 -5.11
N VAL A 137 1.62 3.05 -4.92
CA VAL A 137 2.42 2.03 -5.59
C VAL A 137 1.60 1.43 -6.71
N VAL A 138 2.11 1.49 -7.95
CA VAL A 138 1.38 0.96 -9.12
C VAL A 138 1.33 -0.57 -9.03
N PRO A 139 0.21 -1.21 -9.39
CA PRO A 139 0.08 -2.66 -9.37
C PRO A 139 1.18 -3.37 -10.15
N GLY A 140 1.82 -4.34 -9.51
CA GLY A 140 2.93 -5.10 -10.09
C GLY A 140 4.30 -4.44 -9.96
N TYR A 141 4.41 -3.28 -9.29
CA TYR A 141 5.70 -2.71 -8.90
C TYR A 141 6.40 -3.59 -7.86
N VAL A 142 5.63 -4.13 -6.91
CA VAL A 142 6.10 -5.09 -5.91
C VAL A 142 5.75 -6.52 -6.31
N ARG A 143 6.56 -7.48 -5.86
CA ARG A 143 6.20 -8.90 -5.96
C ARG A 143 5.08 -9.17 -4.96
N THR A 144 3.97 -9.71 -5.42
CA THR A 144 2.87 -10.17 -4.56
C THR A 144 2.98 -11.66 -4.26
N LYS A 145 2.14 -12.17 -3.34
CA LYS A 145 2.04 -13.60 -3.01
C LYS A 145 3.33 -14.21 -2.46
N VAL A 146 4.01 -13.45 -1.60
CA VAL A 146 5.15 -13.99 -0.84
C VAL A 146 4.64 -15.00 0.20
N THR A 147 5.45 -16.03 0.43
CA THR A 147 5.11 -17.13 1.34
C THR A 147 5.40 -16.75 2.79
N GLU A 148 4.81 -17.47 3.73
CA GLU A 148 5.14 -17.32 5.15
C GLU A 148 6.61 -17.62 5.44
N GLY A 149 7.19 -18.62 4.76
CA GLY A 149 8.60 -18.94 4.87
C GLY A 149 9.50 -17.75 4.51
N TRP A 150 9.20 -17.08 3.39
CA TRP A 150 9.96 -15.88 3.00
C TRP A 150 9.88 -14.75 4.03
N VAL A 151 8.70 -14.58 4.67
CA VAL A 151 8.51 -13.57 5.72
C VAL A 151 9.29 -13.91 6.99
N ARG A 152 9.39 -15.20 7.34
CA ARG A 152 10.28 -15.69 8.42
C ARG A 152 11.74 -15.46 8.10
N ASP A 153 12.16 -15.70 6.85
CA ASP A 153 13.55 -15.52 6.42
C ASP A 153 14.04 -14.07 6.54
N ILE A 154 13.13 -13.09 6.47
CA ILE A 154 13.44 -11.66 6.65
C ILE A 154 13.24 -11.17 8.10
N GLY A 155 13.01 -12.08 9.04
CA GLY A 155 13.02 -11.81 10.49
C GLY A 155 11.66 -11.70 11.17
N TRP A 156 10.54 -11.95 10.48
CA TRP A 156 9.22 -11.94 11.12
C TRP A 156 8.77 -13.34 11.54
N HIS A 157 8.69 -13.57 12.84
CA HIS A 157 8.29 -14.86 13.42
C HIS A 157 6.82 -14.89 13.90
N GLY A 158 6.10 -13.77 13.80
CA GLY A 158 4.68 -13.69 14.12
C GLY A 158 3.78 -14.34 13.06
N THR A 159 2.47 -14.31 13.29
CA THR A 159 1.49 -14.72 12.28
C THR A 159 1.47 -13.75 11.11
N SER A 160 1.10 -14.23 9.93
CA SER A 160 0.88 -13.37 8.76
C SER A 160 -0.23 -13.93 7.90
N SER A 161 -0.80 -13.09 7.05
CA SER A 161 -1.87 -13.41 6.10
C SER A 161 -1.46 -12.95 4.70
N GLU A 162 -2.12 -13.41 3.65
CA GLU A 162 -1.80 -12.95 2.28
C GLU A 162 -1.85 -11.41 2.18
N HIS A 163 -2.90 -10.78 2.67
CA HIS A 163 -3.06 -9.31 2.68
C HIS A 163 -1.96 -8.59 3.45
N SER A 164 -1.65 -9.03 4.68
CA SER A 164 -0.58 -8.40 5.47
C SER A 164 0.80 -8.59 4.85
N ARG A 165 1.01 -9.68 4.10
CA ARG A 165 2.25 -9.94 3.36
C ARG A 165 2.36 -9.07 2.11
N ASP A 166 1.28 -8.84 1.39
CA ASP A 166 1.26 -7.92 0.25
C ASP A 166 1.48 -6.47 0.73
N ALA A 167 0.88 -6.08 1.86
CA ALA A 167 1.16 -4.81 2.54
C ALA A 167 2.64 -4.67 2.95
N LEU A 168 3.27 -5.75 3.45
CA LEU A 168 4.70 -5.76 3.77
C LEU A 168 5.58 -5.53 2.55
N MET A 169 5.19 -6.09 1.40
CA MET A 169 5.94 -5.90 0.16
C MET A 169 5.94 -4.43 -0.30
N VAL A 170 4.88 -3.69 0.02
CA VAL A 170 4.81 -2.23 -0.14
C VAL A 170 5.66 -1.51 0.91
N ALA A 171 5.45 -1.80 2.20
CA ALA A 171 6.11 -1.11 3.33
C ALA A 171 7.65 -1.17 3.29
N ARG A 172 8.21 -2.25 2.75
CA ARG A 172 9.66 -2.50 2.72
C ARG A 172 10.41 -1.75 1.62
N LEU A 173 9.71 -1.05 0.72
CA LEU A 173 10.33 -0.32 -0.38
C LEU A 173 11.25 0.78 0.15
N ARG A 174 12.53 0.75 -0.28
CA ARG A 174 13.52 1.76 0.13
C ARG A 174 13.17 3.15 -0.42
N GLU A 175 12.51 3.18 -1.58
CA GLU A 175 12.04 4.39 -2.23
C GLU A 175 11.08 5.21 -1.36
N LEU A 176 10.40 4.60 -0.38
CA LEU A 176 9.54 5.31 0.58
C LEU A 176 10.32 6.27 1.48
N ILE A 177 11.57 5.91 1.80
CA ILE A 177 12.46 6.76 2.62
C ILE A 177 12.77 8.06 1.86
N ASP A 178 13.02 7.95 0.55
CA ASP A 178 13.31 9.09 -0.30
C ASP A 178 12.06 9.95 -0.51
N CYS A 179 10.89 9.34 -0.76
CA CYS A 179 9.61 10.04 -0.87
C CYS A 179 9.29 10.82 0.42
N TYR A 180 9.53 10.22 1.59
CA TYR A 180 9.33 10.89 2.87
C TYR A 180 10.26 12.09 3.07
N ARG A 181 11.55 11.93 2.77
CA ARG A 181 12.54 13.03 2.88
C ARG A 181 12.20 14.19 1.94
N ASP A 182 11.77 13.89 0.72
CA ASP A 182 11.34 14.88 -0.25
C ASP A 182 10.03 15.56 0.17
N GLY A 183 9.06 14.78 0.63
CA GLY A 183 7.77 15.26 1.12
C GLY A 183 7.92 16.20 2.33
N ARG A 184 8.89 15.97 3.23
CA ARG A 184 9.18 16.91 4.31
C ARG A 184 9.67 18.29 3.84
N ARG A 185 10.33 18.35 2.67
CA ARG A 185 10.93 19.58 2.12
C ARG A 185 10.00 20.33 1.17
N ARG A 186 9.04 19.62 0.56
CA ARG A 186 8.14 20.16 -0.47
C ARG A 186 6.75 20.47 0.09
N LYS A 187 6.00 21.26 -0.68
CA LYS A 187 4.56 21.47 -0.49
C LYS A 187 3.77 20.18 -0.79
N THR A 188 4.16 19.43 -1.82
CA THR A 188 3.51 18.15 -2.13
C THR A 188 3.86 17.05 -1.12
N LYS A 189 2.84 16.29 -0.72
CA LYS A 189 2.94 15.14 0.18
C LYS A 189 2.55 13.82 -0.50
N GLN A 190 2.13 13.88 -1.76
CA GLN A 190 1.64 12.75 -2.54
C GLN A 190 2.69 12.33 -3.57
N PHE A 191 3.01 11.04 -3.63
CA PHE A 191 4.00 10.47 -4.54
C PHE A 191 3.50 9.23 -5.25
N TYR A 192 4.10 8.90 -6.41
CA TYR A 192 3.76 7.71 -7.19
C TYR A 192 5.02 6.90 -7.53
N LEU A 193 4.96 5.58 -7.30
CA LEU A 193 5.98 4.62 -7.68
C LEU A 193 5.44 3.68 -8.77
N GLY A 194 5.96 3.81 -9.98
CA GLY A 194 5.57 3.00 -11.13
C GLY A 194 6.74 2.63 -12.03
N ALA A 195 6.54 1.63 -12.89
CA ALA A 195 7.52 1.24 -13.89
C ALA A 195 7.58 2.30 -15.02
N VAL A 196 8.59 3.17 -14.98
CA VAL A 196 8.93 4.01 -16.13
C VAL A 196 9.56 3.11 -17.20
N LYS A 197 9.01 3.10 -18.42
CA LYS A 197 9.66 2.48 -19.60
C LYS A 197 11.06 3.07 -19.73
N ALA A 198 12.05 2.18 -19.75
CA ALA A 198 13.48 2.45 -19.66
C ALA A 198 13.98 3.69 -20.45
N ARG A 199 14.45 4.71 -19.73
CA ARG A 199 15.75 5.39 -19.90
C ARG A 199 15.78 6.55 -18.90
N THR A 200 16.88 6.65 -18.17
CA THR A 200 17.13 7.62 -17.09
C THR A 200 16.63 7.13 -15.72
N ARG A 201 17.58 7.06 -14.79
CA ARG A 201 17.51 6.66 -13.37
C ARG A 201 16.11 6.71 -12.75
N ARG A 202 15.75 5.66 -12.00
CA ARG A 202 14.59 5.58 -11.08
C ARG A 202 14.33 6.96 -10.46
N ARG A 203 13.36 7.67 -11.02
CA ARG A 203 12.85 8.94 -10.48
C ARG A 203 11.46 8.63 -9.98
N VAL A 204 11.24 8.96 -8.72
CA VAL A 204 9.92 9.18 -8.14
C VAL A 204 9.13 9.98 -9.16
N VAL A 205 8.04 9.40 -9.68
CA VAL A 205 7.25 10.06 -10.72
C VAL A 205 6.37 11.06 -9.99
N GLU A 206 6.72 12.34 -10.06
CA GLU A 206 5.78 13.43 -9.79
C GLU A 206 4.62 13.29 -10.78
N LYS A 207 3.41 13.06 -10.26
CA LYS A 207 2.20 13.28 -11.05
C LYS A 207 2.05 14.79 -11.15
N LEU A 208 2.09 15.31 -12.38
CA LEU A 208 1.71 16.69 -12.67
C LEU A 208 0.36 16.96 -12.00
N ILE A 209 0.34 17.99 -11.15
CA ILE A 209 -0.91 18.65 -10.81
C ILE A 209 -1.34 19.34 -12.11
N LEU A 210 -2.46 18.91 -12.68
CA LEU A 210 -3.20 19.76 -13.61
C LEU A 210 -3.87 20.81 -12.72
N ASP A 211 -3.15 21.90 -12.49
CA ASP A 211 -3.78 23.13 -12.05
C ASP A 211 -4.63 23.59 -13.23
N GLY A 212 -5.93 23.29 -13.17
CA GLY A 212 -6.94 23.99 -13.95
C GLY A 212 -7.19 25.34 -13.30
N GLU A 213 -6.21 26.23 -13.43
CA GLU A 213 -6.45 27.67 -13.52
C GLU A 213 -6.51 27.99 -15.02
N ASP A 214 -7.71 27.87 -15.60
CA ASP A 214 -8.03 28.68 -16.77
C ASP A 214 -8.60 30.00 -16.22
N ASP A 215 -7.71 30.99 -16.14
CA ASP A 215 -8.07 32.40 -16.23
C ASP A 215 -8.70 32.65 -17.60
N ASP A 216 -10.02 32.91 -17.64
CA ASP A 216 -10.71 34.00 -18.37
C ASP A 216 -12.23 33.95 -18.13
#